data_AF-B7PCR4-F1
#
_entry.id   AF-B7PCR4-F1
#
_cell.length_a   1.000
_cell.length_b   1.000
_cell.length_c   1.000
_cell.angle_alpha   90.00
_cell.angle_beta   90.00
_cell.angle_gamma   90.00
#
_symmetry.space_group_name_H-M   'P 1'
#
loop_
_entity.id
_entity.type
_entity.pdbx_description
1 polymer ?
#
loop_
_entity_poly.entity_id
_entity_poly.type
_entity_poly.pdbx_seq_one_letter_code
_entity_poly.pdbx_strand_id
1 'polypeptide(L)'
;SLGFILADAGYDVWLGNFRGTIYSSHKTLTRNDRQFWEFIANELAAEDLPATIDTVLKKTGKTKIQYIGWSQGAMAMFALLSEKPEYNAKVT
;
A
#
# COMPACT_ATOMS: atom_id res chain seq x y z
N SER A 1 -0.10 19.20 -7.20
CA SER A 1 -0.44 17.94 -6.49
C SER A 1 -0.50 16.83 -7.53
N LEU A 2 0.28 15.76 -7.37
CA LEU A 2 0.30 14.66 -8.35
C LEU A 2 -1.06 13.96 -8.43
N GLY A 3 -1.71 13.70 -7.29
CA GLY A 3 -3.01 13.02 -7.26
C GLY A 3 -4.10 13.78 -8.02
N PHE A 4 -4.19 15.10 -7.87
CA PHE A 4 -5.17 15.90 -8.61
C PHE A 4 -4.89 15.92 -10.11
N ILE A 5 -3.62 16.06 -10.52
CA ILE A 5 -3.23 16.03 -11.94
C ILE A 5 -3.63 14.70 -12.58
N LEU A 6 -3.45 13.57 -11.88
CA LEU A 6 -3.84 12.25 -12.38
C LEU A 6 -5.37 12.11 -12.44
N ALA A 7 -6.09 12.59 -11.43
CA ALA A 7 -7.55 12.57 -11.44
C ALA A 7 -8.12 13.39 -12.61
N ASP A 8 -7.60 14.61 -12.84
CA ASP A 8 -7.99 15.48 -13.95
C ASP A 8 -7.66 14.86 -15.32
N ALA A 9 -6.60 14.05 -15.38
CA ALA A 9 -6.23 13.27 -16.56
C ALA A 9 -7.08 11.98 -16.76
N GLY A 10 -8.06 11.73 -15.89
CA GLY A 10 -9.01 10.61 -16.03
C GLY A 10 -8.60 9.31 -15.36
N TYR A 11 -7.58 9.32 -14.49
CA TYR A 11 -7.19 8.15 -13.71
C TYR A 11 -8.08 7.98 -12.47
N ASP A 12 -8.36 6.72 -12.10
CA ASP A 12 -8.92 6.38 -10.79
C ASP A 12 -7.79 6.35 -9.75
N VAL A 13 -7.71 7.38 -8.90
CA VAL A 13 -6.57 7.62 -8.00
C VAL A 13 -6.85 7.09 -6.60
N TRP A 14 -5.99 6.17 -6.15
CA TRP A 14 -6.03 5.60 -4.80
C TRP A 14 -4.82 6.06 -3.98
N LEU A 15 -5.05 6.61 -2.79
CA LEU A 15 -3.99 7.06 -1.88
C LEU A 15 -3.86 6.08 -0.71
N GLY A 16 -2.78 5.30 -0.71
CA GLY A 16 -2.48 4.33 0.35
C GLY A 16 -1.94 4.97 1.62
N ASN A 17 -2.26 4.37 2.77
CA ASN A 17 -1.69 4.73 4.07
C ASN A 17 -1.11 3.48 4.73
N PHE A 18 0.16 3.55 5.13
CA PHE A 18 0.80 2.48 5.88
C PHE A 18 0.34 2.46 7.35
N ARG A 19 0.51 1.29 7.99
CA ARG A 19 0.34 1.14 9.44
C ARG A 19 1.21 2.14 10.21
N GLY A 20 0.71 2.57 11.38
CA GLY A 20 1.34 3.57 12.23
C GLY A 20 0.99 5.03 11.88
N THR A 21 0.61 5.33 10.63
CA THR A 21 0.13 6.68 10.27
C THR A 21 -1.14 7.05 11.03
N ILE A 22 -1.48 8.33 11.14
CA ILE A 22 -2.70 8.80 11.82
C ILE A 22 -4.00 8.22 11.22
N TYR A 23 -3.95 7.78 9.96
CA TYR A 23 -5.09 7.20 9.24
C TYR A 23 -5.21 5.68 9.38
N SER A 24 -4.34 5.06 10.18
CA SER A 24 -4.37 3.60 10.43
C SER A 24 -4.92 3.28 11.83
N SER A 25 -5.50 2.08 11.95
CA SER A 25 -6.05 1.53 13.20
C SER A 25 -5.82 0.02 13.25
N HIS A 26 -5.89 -0.57 14.44
CA HIS A 26 -5.78 -2.01 14.64
C HIS A 26 -7.11 -2.60 15.11
N LYS A 27 -7.40 -3.86 14.77
CA LYS A 27 -8.68 -4.50 15.11
C LYS A 27 -8.86 -4.74 16.60
N THR A 28 -7.77 -5.00 17.32
CA THR A 28 -7.76 -5.42 18.72
C THR A 28 -6.86 -4.58 19.63
N LEU A 29 -5.97 -3.76 19.05
CA LEU A 29 -4.97 -2.99 19.78
C LEU A 29 -5.28 -1.50 19.62
N THR A 30 -4.92 -0.73 20.64
CA THR A 30 -4.98 0.72 20.66
C THR A 30 -3.59 1.31 20.45
N ARG A 31 -3.51 2.62 20.12
CA ARG A 31 -2.22 3.32 19.97
C ARG A 31 -1.41 3.40 21.27
N ASN A 32 -2.03 3.12 22.42
CA ASN A 32 -1.35 3.09 23.72
C ASN A 32 -0.67 1.74 23.98
N ASP A 33 -1.05 0.70 23.25
CA ASP A 33 -0.45 -0.62 23.38
C ASP A 33 0.90 -0.65 22.67
N ARG A 34 1.96 -1.10 23.35
CA ARG A 34 3.30 -1.19 22.75
C ARG A 34 3.29 -2.04 21.48
N GLN A 35 2.55 -3.15 21.51
CA GLN A 35 2.42 -4.09 20.39
C GLN A 35 1.82 -3.45 19.13
N PHE A 36 1.05 -2.35 19.25
CA PHE A 36 0.56 -1.62 18.08
C PHE A 36 1.72 -1.10 17.22
N TRP A 37 2.85 -0.77 17.85
CA TRP A 37 4.03 -0.17 17.23
C TRP A 37 5.15 -1.19 16.96
N GLU A 38 4.93 -2.47 17.24
CA GLU A 38 5.90 -3.54 17.00
C GLU A 38 5.88 -3.99 15.53
N PHE A 39 6.29 -3.09 14.63
CA PHE A 39 6.50 -3.40 13.21
C PHE A 39 7.72 -2.63 12.68
N ILE A 40 8.30 -3.14 11.60
CA ILE A 40 9.40 -2.53 10.86
C ILE A 40 9.04 -2.41 9.37
N ALA A 41 9.99 -1.98 8.54
CA ALA A 41 9.80 -1.82 7.10
C ALA A 41 9.29 -3.08 6.38
N ASN A 42 9.61 -4.26 6.91
CA ASN A 42 9.23 -5.53 6.33
C ASN A 42 7.72 -5.72 6.27
N GLU A 43 6.99 -5.38 7.34
CA GLU A 43 5.54 -5.55 7.40
C GLU A 43 4.81 -4.61 6.42
N LEU A 44 5.40 -3.47 6.06
CA LEU A 44 4.82 -2.58 5.05
C LEU A 44 4.80 -3.26 3.68
N ALA A 45 5.87 -3.96 3.33
CA ALA A 45 5.99 -4.68 2.06
C ALA A 45 5.21 -5.99 2.09
N ALA A 46 5.37 -6.79 3.15
CA ALA A 46 4.82 -8.14 3.22
C ALA A 46 3.29 -8.17 3.46
N GLU A 47 2.73 -7.14 4.11
CA GLU A 47 1.33 -7.14 4.54
C GLU A 47 0.56 -5.92 4.00
N ASP A 48 1.05 -4.69 4.23
CA ASP A 48 0.27 -3.47 3.91
C ASP A 48 0.05 -3.30 2.41
N LEU A 49 1.12 -3.45 1.60
CA LEU A 49 1.01 -3.32 0.15
C LEU A 49 0.12 -4.41 -0.46
N PRO A 50 0.30 -5.72 -0.18
CA PRO A 50 -0.61 -6.79 -0.58
C PRO A 50 -2.07 -6.49 -0.27
N ALA A 51 -2.38 -6.15 0.99
CA ALA A 51 -3.75 -5.85 1.41
C ALA A 51 -4.34 -4.65 0.66
N THR A 52 -3.53 -3.62 0.42
CA THR A 52 -3.93 -2.43 -0.33
C THR A 52 -4.20 -2.77 -1.80
N ILE A 53 -3.24 -3.39 -2.48
CA ILE A 53 -3.33 -3.75 -3.90
C ILE A 53 -4.54 -4.64 -4.15
N ASP A 54 -4.68 -5.72 -3.38
CA ASP A 54 -5.79 -6.66 -3.56
C ASP A 54 -7.14 -6.02 -3.27
N THR A 55 -7.21 -5.09 -2.32
CA THR A 55 -8.44 -4.31 -2.07
C THR A 55 -8.80 -3.44 -3.27
N VAL A 56 -7.83 -2.73 -3.85
CA VAL A 56 -8.06 -1.87 -5.04
C VAL A 56 -8.50 -2.72 -6.24
N LEU A 57 -7.78 -3.80 -6.54
CA LEU A 57 -8.11 -4.70 -7.65
C LEU A 57 -9.51 -5.29 -7.48
N LYS A 58 -9.84 -5.76 -6.27
CA LYS A 58 -11.17 -6.31 -5.95
C LYS A 58 -12.27 -5.26 -6.11
N LYS A 59 -12.06 -4.04 -5.64
CA LYS A 59 -13.09 -2.98 -5.70
C LYS A 59 -13.31 -2.44 -7.11
N THR A 60 -12.26 -2.37 -7.91
CA THR A 60 -12.31 -1.79 -9.27
C THR A 60 -12.59 -2.83 -10.36
N GLY A 61 -12.42 -4.12 -10.06
CA GLY A 61 -12.47 -5.21 -11.04
C GLY A 61 -11.30 -5.21 -12.03
N LYS A 62 -10.26 -4.39 -11.78
CA LYS A 62 -9.05 -4.37 -12.59
C LYS A 62 -8.14 -5.53 -12.21
N THR A 63 -7.30 -5.94 -13.15
CA THR A 63 -6.30 -6.99 -12.94
C THR A 63 -4.91 -6.46 -12.62
N LYS A 64 -4.66 -5.17 -12.91
CA LYS A 64 -3.41 -4.47 -12.59
C LYS A 64 -3.65 -3.03 -12.13
N ILE A 65 -2.71 -2.51 -11.36
CA ILE A 65 -2.60 -1.09 -11.00
C ILE A 65 -1.25 -0.52 -11.46
N GLN A 66 -1.19 0.81 -11.60
CA GLN A 66 0.06 1.55 -11.68
C GLN A 66 0.44 2.01 -10.27
N TYR A 67 1.65 1.70 -9.81
CA TYR A 67 2.09 2.08 -8.48
C TYR A 67 3.11 3.22 -8.53
N ILE A 68 2.85 4.29 -7.78
CA ILE A 68 3.77 5.40 -7.61
C ILE A 68 4.17 5.45 -6.14
N GLY A 69 5.41 5.03 -5.85
CA GLY A 69 5.99 5.10 -4.51
C GLY A 69 7.03 6.21 -4.41
N TRP A 70 7.03 6.94 -3.30
CA TRP A 70 8.09 7.92 -2.96
C TRP A 70 8.84 7.47 -1.70
N SER A 71 10.17 7.57 -1.72
CA SER A 71 11.04 7.22 -0.59
C SER A 71 10.74 5.81 -0.05
N GLN A 72 10.34 5.67 1.22
CA GLN A 72 9.93 4.41 1.84
C GLN A 72 8.83 3.67 1.06
N GLY A 73 7.92 4.38 0.39
CA GLY A 73 6.91 3.75 -0.46
C GLY A 73 7.50 3.04 -1.69
N ALA A 74 8.59 3.57 -2.26
CA ALA A 74 9.30 2.89 -3.35
C ALA A 74 10.08 1.68 -2.82
N MET A 75 10.75 1.83 -1.67
CA MET A 75 11.48 0.75 -1.01
C MET A 75 10.56 -0.44 -0.67
N ALA A 76 9.39 -0.18 -0.08
CA ALA A 76 8.42 -1.23 0.24
C ALA A 76 7.94 -1.99 -1.02
N MET A 77 7.76 -1.28 -2.14
CA MET A 77 7.37 -1.93 -3.39
C MET A 77 8.50 -2.80 -3.96
N PHE A 78 9.75 -2.34 -3.93
CA PHE A 78 10.88 -3.17 -4.35
C PHE A 78 11.00 -4.45 -3.51
N ALA A 79 10.83 -4.34 -2.18
CA ALA A 79 10.81 -5.51 -1.30
C ALA A 79 9.67 -6.47 -1.66
N LEU A 80 8.44 -5.96 -1.83
CA LEU A 80 7.28 -6.79 -2.20
C LEU A 80 7.52 -7.54 -3.52
N LEU A 81 7.94 -6.85 -4.57
CA LEU A 81 8.12 -7.44 -5.91
C LEU A 81 9.28 -8.44 -5.97
N SER A 82 10.28 -8.28 -5.08
CA SER A 82 11.38 -9.23 -4.92
C SER A 82 10.98 -10.48 -4.14
N GLU A 83 10.18 -10.34 -3.08
CA GLU A 83 9.85 -11.44 -2.16
C GLU A 83 8.57 -12.19 -2.55
N LYS A 84 7.64 -11.55 -3.26
CA LYS A 84 6.36 -12.11 -3.71
C LYS A 84 6.16 -11.93 -5.22
N PRO A 85 6.83 -12.74 -6.07
CA PRO A 85 6.83 -12.57 -7.53
C PRO A 85 5.44 -12.59 -8.17
N GLU A 86 4.43 -13.17 -7.52
CA GLU A 86 3.04 -13.14 -7.99
C GLU A 86 2.46 -11.72 -8.07
N TYR A 87 3.00 -10.75 -7.32
CA TYR A 87 2.61 -9.34 -7.41
C TYR A 87 3.19 -8.62 -8.62
N ASN A 88 4.23 -9.16 -9.27
CA ASN A 88 4.78 -8.61 -10.52
C ASN A 88 3.74 -8.64 -11.64
N ALA A 89 2.78 -9.57 -11.58
CA ALA A 89 1.68 -9.64 -12.54
C ALA A 89 0.58 -8.61 -12.24
N LYS A 90 0.53 -8.02 -11.04
CA LYS A 90 -0.54 -7.12 -10.56
C LYS A 90 -0.16 -5.63 -10.60
N VAL A 91 1.11 -5.31 -10.76
CA VAL A 91 1.63 -3.94 -10.69
C VAL A 91 2.38 -3.60 -11.98
N THR A 92 2.33 -2.33 -12.36
CA THR A 92 3.16 -1.72 -13.40
C THR A 92 3.80 -0.45 -12.85
#